data_AF-A0A6A4UWD9-F1
#
_entry.id   AF-A0A6A4UWD9-F1
#
_cell.length_a   1.000
_cell.length_b   1.000
_cell.length_c   1.000
_cell.angle_alpha   90.00
_cell.angle_beta   90.00
_cell.angle_gamma   90.00
#
_symmetry.space_group_name_H-M   'P 1'
#
loop_
_entity.id
_entity.type
_entity.pdbx_description
1 polymer ?
#
loop_
_entity_poly.entity_id
_entity_poly.type
_entity_poly.pdbx_seq_one_letter_code
_entity_poly.pdbx_strand_id
1 'polypeptide(L)'
;MKKLNKKGFTLIELIVVIAILAILAAILIPAITGYITKATDGKNQANCRAYYSQVSLQVMLDQTLSPATATTVNNLLVEYTVDSTNKVVTAFACTPNTGTTTKLTLK
;
A
#
# COMPACT_ATOMS: atom_id res chain seq x y z
N MET A 1 -18.95 48.23 34.36
CA MET A 1 -19.04 46.88 33.74
C MET A 1 -18.60 47.00 32.27
N LYS A 2 -17.46 46.42 31.89
CA LYS A 2 -16.96 46.45 30.50
C LYS A 2 -17.82 45.53 29.63
N LYS A 3 -18.59 46.08 28.70
CA LYS A 3 -19.29 45.30 27.66
C LYS A 3 -18.23 44.65 26.76
N LEU A 4 -18.13 43.33 26.82
CA LEU A 4 -17.34 42.55 25.88
C LEU A 4 -18.05 42.62 24.51
N ASN A 5 -17.53 43.41 23.59
CA ASN A 5 -17.97 43.43 22.19
C ASN A 5 -17.70 42.07 21.57
N LYS A 6 -18.69 41.17 21.58
CA LYS A 6 -18.64 39.93 20.82
C LYS A 6 -18.88 40.27 19.35
N LYS A 7 -17.78 40.45 18.59
CA LYS A 7 -17.84 40.45 17.12
C LYS A 7 -18.21 39.02 16.70
N GLY A 8 -19.44 38.85 16.24
CA GLY A 8 -19.90 37.57 15.68
C GLY A 8 -19.31 37.35 14.29
N PHE A 9 -18.98 36.10 13.99
CA PHE A 9 -18.64 35.67 12.64
C PHE A 9 -19.90 35.78 11.77
N THR A 10 -19.81 36.43 10.63
CA THR A 10 -20.96 36.60 9.75
C THR A 10 -21.18 35.31 8.96
N LEU A 11 -22.44 34.95 8.68
CA LEU A 11 -22.75 33.77 7.86
C LEU A 11 -22.16 33.87 6.45
N ILE A 12 -22.03 35.10 5.93
CA ILE A 12 -21.42 35.34 4.63
C ILE A 12 -19.92 35.03 4.62
N GLU A 13 -19.20 35.35 5.70
CA GLU A 13 -17.79 34.96 5.84
C GLU A 13 -17.63 33.43 5.83
N LEU A 14 -18.56 32.69 6.43
CA LEU A 14 -18.54 31.23 6.40
C LEU A 14 -18.81 30.68 4.99
N ILE A 15 -19.80 31.23 4.29
CA ILE A 15 -20.23 30.76 2.97
C ILE A 15 -19.12 30.96 1.92
N VAL A 16 -18.43 32.10 1.95
CA VAL A 16 -17.32 32.36 1.00
C VAL A 16 -16.15 31.39 1.26
N VAL A 17 -15.85 31.08 2.52
CA VAL A 17 -14.76 30.15 2.86
C VAL A 17 -15.06 28.73 2.37
N ILE A 18 -16.26 28.20 2.63
CA ILE A 18 -16.62 26.85 2.13
C ILE A 18 -16.69 26.80 0.60
N ALA A 19 -17.05 27.91 -0.06
CA ALA A 19 -17.07 27.99 -1.53
C ALA A 19 -15.64 27.86 -2.10
N ILE A 20 -14.65 28.54 -1.52
CA ILE A 20 -13.25 28.43 -1.95
C ILE A 20 -12.70 27.02 -1.60
N LEU A 21 -13.00 26.50 -0.41
CA LEU A 21 -12.58 25.14 -0.01
C LEU A 21 -13.13 24.06 -0.97
N ALA A 22 -14.37 24.22 -1.45
CA ALA A 22 -14.96 23.30 -2.42
C ALA A 22 -14.20 23.28 -3.76
N ILE A 23 -13.81 24.45 -4.27
CA ILE A 23 -13.02 24.58 -5.52
C ILE A 23 -11.65 23.93 -5.34
N LEU A 24 -10.96 24.21 -4.23
CA LEU A 24 -9.66 23.61 -3.95
C LEU A 24 -9.75 22.08 -3.79
N ALA A 25 -10.76 21.60 -3.07
CA ALA A 25 -10.98 20.16 -2.86
C ALA A 25 -11.23 19.42 -4.19
N ALA A 26 -11.97 20.03 -5.12
CA ALA A 26 -12.28 19.42 -6.42
C ALA A 26 -11.02 19.09 -7.24
N ILE A 27 -9.99 19.94 -7.18
CA ILE A 27 -8.71 19.72 -7.88
C ILE A 27 -7.79 18.80 -7.04
N LEU A 28 -7.83 18.93 -5.72
CA LEU A 28 -6.93 18.24 -4.81
C LEU A 28 -7.23 16.74 -4.67
N ILE A 29 -8.49 16.34 -4.59
CA ILE A 29 -8.91 14.94 -4.39
C ILE A 29 -8.33 14.01 -5.48
N PRO A 30 -8.53 14.24 -6.79
CA PRO A 30 -8.00 13.34 -7.82
C PRO A 30 -6.47 13.32 -7.87
N ALA A 31 -5.81 14.43 -7.54
CA ALA A 31 -4.36 14.47 -7.45
C ALA A 31 -3.84 13.55 -6.33
N ILE A 32 -4.44 13.64 -5.13
CA ILE A 32 -4.04 12.83 -3.97
C ILE A 32 -4.29 11.33 -4.21
N THR A 33 -5.43 10.95 -4.80
CA THR A 33 -5.74 9.53 -5.04
C THR A 33 -4.72 8.88 -5.98
N GLY A 34 -4.27 9.57 -7.02
CA GLY A 34 -3.21 9.09 -7.90
C GLY A 34 -1.87 8.88 -7.20
N TYR A 35 -1.49 9.78 -6.27
CA TYR A 35 -0.28 9.62 -5.46
C TYR A 35 -0.38 8.44 -4.48
N ILE A 36 -1.55 8.24 -3.86
CA ILE A 36 -1.78 7.12 -2.93
C ILE A 36 -1.61 5.77 -3.65
N THR A 37 -2.14 5.64 -4.87
CA THR A 37 -2.00 4.41 -5.67
C THR A 37 -0.53 4.15 -5.99
N LYS A 38 0.20 5.15 -6.50
CA LYS A 38 1.64 5.01 -6.81
C LYS A 38 2.48 4.68 -5.56
N ALA A 39 2.19 5.32 -4.43
CA ALA A 39 2.85 5.03 -3.18
C ALA A 39 2.56 3.60 -2.68
N THR A 40 1.33 3.14 -2.87
CA THR A 40 0.92 1.76 -2.55
C THR A 40 1.62 0.75 -3.44
N ASP A 41 1.75 1.02 -4.74
CA ASP A 41 2.50 0.16 -5.66
C ASP A 41 3.98 0.06 -5.28
N GLY A 42 4.62 1.19 -4.96
CA GLY A 42 6.00 1.22 -4.47
C GLY A 42 6.18 0.46 -3.16
N LYS A 43 5.25 0.63 -2.20
CA LYS A 43 5.22 -0.12 -0.94
C LYS A 43 5.07 -1.63 -1.19
N ASN A 44 4.16 -2.01 -2.09
CA ASN A 44 3.92 -3.41 -2.44
C ASN A 44 5.16 -4.03 -3.07
N GLN A 45 5.83 -3.34 -4.00
CA GLN A 45 7.08 -3.81 -4.59
C GLN A 45 8.19 -4.01 -3.54
N ALA A 46 8.36 -3.07 -2.60
CA ALA A 46 9.33 -3.19 -1.52
C ALA A 46 9.03 -4.39 -0.61
N ASN A 47 7.76 -4.55 -0.23
CA ASN A 47 7.29 -5.69 0.56
C ASN A 47 7.54 -7.03 -0.15
N CYS A 48 7.23 -7.12 -1.45
CA CYS A 48 7.46 -8.35 -2.22
C CYS A 48 8.96 -8.74 -2.25
N ARG A 49 9.88 -7.77 -2.41
CA ARG A 49 11.32 -8.02 -2.34
C ARG A 49 11.76 -8.48 -0.94
N ALA A 50 11.21 -7.87 0.11
CA ALA A 50 11.49 -8.26 1.49
C ALA A 50 11.02 -9.69 1.78
N TYR A 51 9.86 -10.10 1.26
CA TYR A 51 9.38 -11.48 1.40
C TYR A 51 10.21 -12.48 0.61
N TYR A 52 10.62 -12.15 -0.61
CA TYR A 52 11.54 -13.02 -1.37
C TYR A 52 12.84 -13.28 -0.61
N SER A 53 13.44 -12.25 -0.03
CA SER A 53 14.66 -12.39 0.78
C SER A 53 14.45 -13.23 2.04
N GLN A 54 13.26 -13.20 2.64
CA GLN A 54 12.95 -14.02 3.81
C GLN A 54 12.74 -15.48 3.43
N VAL A 55 12.01 -15.73 2.34
CA VAL A 55 11.80 -17.09 1.82
C VAL A 55 13.13 -17.69 1.38
N SER A 56 13.96 -16.96 0.63
CA SER A 56 15.27 -17.46 0.20
C SER A 56 16.17 -17.80 1.39
N LEU A 57 16.18 -16.97 2.44
CA LEU A 57 16.92 -17.26 3.67
C LEU A 57 16.40 -18.52 4.36
N GLN A 58 15.09 -18.69 4.50
CA GLN A 58 14.52 -19.87 5.16
C GLN A 58 14.81 -21.17 4.40
N VAL A 59 14.81 -21.12 3.06
CA VAL A 59 15.22 -22.25 2.22
C VAL A 59 16.69 -22.59 2.43
N MET A 60 17.58 -21.59 2.51
CA MET A 60 19.01 -21.81 2.77
C MET A 60 19.29 -22.41 4.15
N LEU A 61 18.43 -22.12 5.13
CA LEU A 61 18.52 -22.62 6.51
C LEU A 61 17.86 -23.99 6.74
N ASP A 62 17.45 -24.70 5.68
CA ASP A 62 16.76 -26.00 5.74
C ASP A 62 15.50 -26.01 6.64
N GLN A 63 14.83 -24.87 6.79
CA GLN A 63 13.52 -24.89 7.43
C GLN A 63 12.54 -25.62 6.52
N THR A 64 11.68 -26.46 7.13
CA THR A 64 10.64 -27.18 6.40
C THR A 64 9.62 -26.21 5.84
N LEU A 65 9.82 -25.82 4.58
CA LEU A 65 8.89 -25.03 3.81
C LEU A 65 8.09 -25.96 2.91
N SER A 66 6.76 -25.92 3.02
CA SER A 66 5.89 -26.61 2.08
C SER A 66 5.99 -25.96 0.70
N PRO A 67 6.28 -26.71 -0.38
CA PRO A 67 6.29 -26.17 -1.73
C PRO A 67 4.91 -25.58 -2.08
N ALA A 68 4.87 -24.37 -2.65
CA ALA A 68 3.66 -23.68 -3.08
C ALA A 68 2.73 -23.19 -1.96
N THR A 69 3.26 -22.46 -0.98
CA THR A 69 2.41 -21.82 0.03
C THR A 69 1.97 -20.44 -0.47
N ALA A 70 0.68 -20.30 -0.79
CA ALA A 70 0.05 -18.99 -0.95
C ALA A 70 -0.28 -18.43 0.44
N THR A 71 0.32 -17.32 0.85
CA THR A 71 -0.02 -16.65 2.10
C THR A 71 -0.34 -15.19 1.86
N THR A 72 -1.41 -14.72 2.50
CA THR A 72 -1.74 -13.30 2.53
C THR A 72 -0.89 -12.63 3.60
N VAL A 73 0.03 -11.76 3.21
CA VAL A 73 0.80 -10.94 4.14
C VAL A 73 0.64 -9.48 3.77
N ASN A 74 0.17 -8.65 4.70
CA ASN A 74 -0.06 -7.21 4.49
C ASN A 74 -0.88 -6.90 3.22
N ASN A 75 -1.95 -7.66 2.99
CA ASN A 75 -2.84 -7.53 1.83
C ASN A 75 -2.18 -7.85 0.47
N LEU A 76 -1.09 -8.61 0.49
CA LEU A 76 -0.43 -9.20 -0.68
C LEU A 76 -0.56 -10.71 -0.61
N LEU A 77 -0.94 -11.35 -1.71
CA LEU A 77 -0.84 -12.78 -1.89
C LEU A 77 0.58 -13.10 -2.36
N VAL A 78 1.31 -13.87 -1.56
CA VAL A 78 2.68 -14.29 -1.87
C VAL A 78 2.66 -15.78 -2.20
N GLU A 79 3.14 -16.13 -3.38
CA GLU A 79 3.29 -17.50 -3.87
C GLU A 79 4.77 -17.78 -4.14
N TYR A 80 5.27 -18.92 -3.70
CA TYR A 80 6.65 -19.29 -3.92
C TYR A 80 6.81 -20.80 -4.11
N THR A 81 7.80 -21.19 -4.91
CA THR A 81 8.17 -22.58 -5.14
C THR A 81 9.63 -22.76 -4.76
N VAL A 82 9.90 -23.82 -3.99
CA VAL A 82 11.23 -24.13 -3.47
C VAL A 82 11.65 -25.50 -3.96
N ASP A 83 12.91 -25.61 -4.36
CA ASP A 83 13.56 -26.90 -4.54
C ASP A 83 14.29 -27.23 -3.24
N SER A 84 13.71 -28.17 -2.48
CA SER A 84 14.25 -28.61 -1.20
C SER A 84 15.60 -29.33 -1.32
N THR A 85 15.97 -29.81 -2.51
CA THR A 85 17.25 -30.50 -2.75
C THR A 85 18.36 -29.48 -3.00
N ASN A 86 18.08 -28.48 -3.84
CA ASN A 86 19.05 -27.45 -4.21
C ASN A 86 19.03 -26.23 -3.27
N LYS A 87 18.09 -26.20 -2.32
CA LYS A 87 17.90 -25.09 -1.37
C LYS A 87 17.77 -23.73 -2.07
N VAL A 88 17.00 -23.71 -3.16
CA VAL A 88 16.76 -22.50 -3.94
C VAL A 88 15.27 -22.23 -4.13
N VAL A 89 14.93 -20.96 -4.25
CA VAL A 89 13.60 -20.51 -4.68
C VAL A 89 13.58 -20.53 -6.20
N THR A 90 12.78 -21.41 -6.80
CA THR A 90 12.69 -21.59 -8.26
C THR A 90 11.63 -20.71 -8.91
N ALA A 91 10.64 -20.28 -8.12
CA ALA A 91 9.65 -19.31 -8.55
C ALA A 91 9.18 -18.48 -7.35
N PHE A 92 8.99 -17.18 -7.58
CA PHE A 92 8.39 -16.28 -6.60
C PHE A 92 7.47 -15.31 -7.30
N ALA A 93 6.24 -15.21 -6.80
CA ALA A 93 5.23 -14.30 -7.26
C ALA A 93 4.57 -13.59 -6.07
N CYS A 94 4.27 -12.31 -6.27
CA CYS A 94 3.59 -11.49 -5.29
C CYS A 94 2.53 -10.68 -6.02
N THR A 95 1.27 -10.80 -5.58
CA THR A 95 0.11 -10.12 -6.17
C THR A 95 -0.62 -9.29 -5.12
N PRO A 96 -1.03 -8.05 -5.42
CA PRO A 96 -1.91 -7.31 -4.53
C PRO A 96 -3.24 -8.03 -4.36
N ASN A 97 -3.72 -8.20 -3.12
CA ASN A 97 -5.06 -8.72 -2.81
C ASN A 97 -6.16 -7.66 -3.05
N THR A 98 -5.93 -6.75 -3.99
CA THR A 98 -6.82 -5.64 -4.34
C THR A 98 -7.14 -5.70 -5.83
N GLY A 99 -7.63 -6.85 -6.31
CA GLY A 99 -8.24 -7.04 -7.64
C GLY A 99 -7.43 -6.66 -8.88
N THR A 100 -6.24 -6.09 -8.73
CA THR A 100 -5.38 -5.55 -9.79
C THR A 100 -4.18 -6.48 -9.90
N THR A 101 -4.22 -7.35 -10.89
CA THR A 101 -3.32 -8.49 -11.10
C THR A 101 -1.95 -8.07 -11.63
N THR A 102 -1.18 -7.30 -10.86
CA THR A 102 0.25 -7.14 -11.13
C THR A 102 1.02 -8.26 -10.43
N LYS A 103 1.17 -9.39 -11.12
CA LYS A 103 2.04 -10.48 -10.68
C LYS A 103 3.50 -10.03 -10.79
N LEU A 104 4.12 -9.68 -9.66
CA LEU A 104 5.53 -9.36 -9.63
C LEU A 104 6.32 -10.67 -9.53
N THR A 105 6.93 -11.09 -10.65
CA THR A 105 7.76 -12.30 -10.71
C THR A 105 9.21 -11.91 -10.53
N LEU A 106 9.88 -12.48 -9.53
CA LEU A 106 11.32 -12.34 -9.34
C LEU A 106 11.98 -13.59 -9.93
N LYS A 107 12.85 -13.39 -10.92
CA LYS A 107 13.70 -14.44 -11.51
C LYS A 107 15.04 -14.47 -10.79
#